data_AF-A0A0H5RGD5-F1
#
_entry.id   AF-A0A0H5RGD5-F1
#
_cell.length_a   1.000
_cell.length_b   1.000
_cell.length_c   1.000
_cell.angle_alpha   90.00
_cell.angle_beta   90.00
_cell.angle_gamma   90.00
#
_symmetry.space_group_name_H-M   'P 1'
#
loop_
_entity.id
_entity.type
_entity.pdbx_description
1 polymer ?
#
loop_
_entity_poly.entity_id
_entity_poly.type
_entity_poly.pdbx_seq_one_letter_code
_entity_poly.pdbx_strand_id
1 'polypeptide(L)'
;LGKFENQGITLEPLYLLYLQCCYGLTTPAEIADVFVLCQVALIADQTDSPAILKECCDELYARQHAGASKLTILELSGLLKQDSLRKTILEEMGPLAMTNEFYPLLRRLSLDDFKDLLRFVPRSDPLDRFSLLLKFAAEIAPGVDFNIARDEVVEIKAPARYQLMADAVAIIGSDWKPEAVMNCVHHVVFNRIILNYGDGGQAHPLQLRAAVVQTADYRLHRTPTWRMA
;
A
#
# COMPACT_ATOMS: atom_id res chain seq x y z
N LEU A 1 -4.38 -9.03 17.73
CA LEU A 1 -3.93 -8.71 19.10
C LEU A 1 -2.42 -8.49 19.09
N GLY A 2 -1.53 -9.48 19.27
CA GLY A 2 -0.05 -9.42 19.32
C GLY A 2 0.78 -8.27 18.70
N LYS A 3 0.39 -7.66 17.58
CA LYS A 3 1.02 -6.40 17.07
C LYS A 3 0.70 -5.16 17.92
N PHE A 4 -0.42 -5.17 18.65
CA PHE A 4 -1.00 -4.07 19.42
C PHE A 4 -0.85 -4.26 20.94
N GLU A 5 -0.19 -5.32 21.43
CA GLU A 5 -0.01 -5.58 22.86
C GLU A 5 1.17 -4.79 23.48
N ASN A 6 2.07 -4.25 22.66
CA ASN A 6 3.34 -3.62 23.06
C ASN A 6 3.23 -2.17 23.59
N GLN A 7 2.15 -1.82 24.29
CA GLN A 7 2.02 -0.53 25.00
C GLN A 7 1.63 -0.65 26.48
N GLY A 8 1.60 -1.87 27.05
CA GLY A 8 1.40 -2.09 28.49
C GLY A 8 -0.02 -1.84 29.02
N ILE A 9 -0.98 -1.57 28.13
CA ILE A 9 -2.41 -1.52 28.46
C ILE A 9 -2.91 -2.95 28.61
N THR A 10 -3.44 -3.30 29.79
CA THR A 10 -4.06 -4.61 30.02
C THR A 10 -5.44 -4.68 29.35
N LEU A 11 -5.90 -5.90 29.06
CA LEU A 11 -7.12 -6.13 28.30
C LEU A 11 -8.40 -5.77 29.08
N GLU A 12 -8.35 -5.82 30.42
CA GLU A 12 -9.45 -5.48 31.33
C GLU A 12 -9.91 -4.00 31.22
N PRO A 13 -9.03 -2.97 31.33
CA PRO A 13 -9.38 -1.57 31.05
C PRO A 13 -10.05 -1.35 29.68
N LEU A 14 -9.59 -2.03 28.64
CA LEU A 14 -10.12 -1.89 27.27
C LEU A 14 -11.52 -2.50 27.17
N TYR A 15 -11.74 -3.66 27.80
CA TYR A 15 -13.05 -4.29 27.86
C TYR A 15 -14.04 -3.50 28.73
N LEU A 16 -13.57 -2.91 29.84
CA LEU A 16 -14.37 -2.00 30.66
C LEU A 16 -14.80 -0.74 29.88
N LEU A 17 -13.89 -0.15 29.10
CA LEU A 17 -14.19 1.03 28.28
C LEU A 17 -15.19 0.69 27.16
N TYR A 18 -15.01 -0.45 26.49
CA TYR A 18 -15.99 -0.99 25.54
C TYR A 18 -17.38 -1.15 26.19
N LEU A 19 -17.46 -1.73 27.40
CA LEU A 19 -18.73 -1.85 28.14
C LEU A 19 -19.31 -0.48 28.50
N GLN A 20 -18.49 0.50 28.86
CA GLN A 20 -18.95 1.88 29.11
C GLN A 20 -19.58 2.50 27.85
N CYS A 21 -19.05 2.23 26.66
CA CYS A 21 -19.69 2.60 25.39
C CYS A 21 -21.04 1.87 25.20
N CYS A 22 -21.09 0.55 25.42
CA CYS A 22 -22.34 -0.23 25.32
C CYS A 22 -23.46 0.25 26.26
N TYR A 23 -23.11 0.76 27.44
CA TYR A 23 -24.06 1.32 28.41
C TYR A 23 -24.30 2.83 28.26
N GLY A 24 -23.71 3.49 27.26
CA GLY A 24 -23.85 4.94 27.05
C GLY A 24 -23.26 5.80 28.17
N LEU A 25 -22.30 5.26 28.94
CA LEU A 25 -21.58 5.96 30.01
C LEU A 25 -20.42 6.81 29.47
N THR A 26 -19.98 6.51 28.24
CA THR A 26 -19.04 7.28 27.42
C THR A 26 -19.30 6.98 25.96
N THR A 27 -18.77 7.76 25.03
CA THR A 27 -18.87 7.52 23.58
C THR A 27 -17.49 7.30 22.96
N PRO A 28 -17.38 6.61 21.80
CA PRO A 28 -16.10 6.47 21.09
C PRO A 28 -15.40 7.81 20.77
N ALA A 29 -16.16 8.90 20.60
CA ALA A 29 -15.64 10.24 20.40
C ALA A 29 -14.89 10.82 21.62
N GLU A 30 -15.18 10.35 22.84
CA GLU A 30 -14.52 10.79 24.08
C GLU A 30 -13.21 10.03 24.36
N ILE A 31 -13.00 8.88 23.72
CA ILE A 31 -11.78 8.06 23.85
C ILE A 31 -10.63 8.82 23.20
N ALA A 32 -9.83 9.58 23.95
CA ALA A 32 -8.83 10.49 23.39
C ALA A 32 -7.73 9.81 22.55
N ASP A 33 -7.29 8.60 22.93
CA ASP A 33 -6.22 7.89 22.23
C ASP A 33 -6.77 7.02 21.07
N VAL A 34 -6.27 7.27 19.86
CA VAL A 34 -6.58 6.51 18.65
C VAL A 34 -6.20 5.03 18.80
N PHE A 35 -5.15 4.70 19.55
CA PHE A 35 -4.75 3.31 19.79
C PHE A 35 -5.75 2.56 20.67
N VAL A 36 -6.29 3.24 21.69
CA VAL A 36 -7.36 2.73 22.55
C VAL A 36 -8.67 2.60 21.78
N LEU A 37 -9.02 3.59 20.97
CA LEU A 37 -10.18 3.56 20.06
C LEU A 37 -10.10 2.38 19.06
N CYS A 38 -8.91 2.13 18.50
CA CYS A 38 -8.60 0.93 17.70
C CYS A 38 -8.84 -0.38 18.48
N GLN A 39 -8.45 -0.46 19.76
CA GLN A 39 -8.71 -1.68 20.55
C GLN A 39 -10.20 -1.85 20.89
N VAL A 40 -10.93 -0.77 21.20
CA VAL A 40 -12.38 -0.83 21.45
C VAL A 40 -13.14 -1.26 20.18
N ALA A 41 -12.71 -0.82 18.99
CA ALA A 41 -13.25 -1.31 17.72
C ALA A 41 -13.02 -2.82 17.53
N LEU A 42 -11.81 -3.33 17.83
CA LEU A 42 -11.48 -4.76 17.77
C LEU A 42 -12.29 -5.60 18.77
N ILE A 43 -12.58 -5.06 19.96
CA ILE A 43 -13.45 -5.72 20.93
C ILE A 43 -14.89 -5.74 20.40
N ALA A 44 -15.42 -4.61 19.91
CA ALA A 44 -16.78 -4.50 19.38
C ALA A 44 -17.05 -5.41 18.16
N ASP A 45 -16.04 -5.66 17.33
CA ASP A 45 -16.08 -6.65 16.24
C ASP A 45 -16.12 -8.10 16.80
N GLN A 46 -15.28 -8.41 17.79
CA GLN A 46 -15.23 -9.73 18.45
C GLN A 46 -16.46 -10.04 19.33
N THR A 47 -17.27 -9.04 19.67
CA THR A 47 -18.50 -9.16 20.47
C THR A 47 -19.77 -8.89 19.68
N ASP A 48 -19.73 -9.00 18.34
CA ASP A 48 -20.88 -8.81 17.42
C ASP A 48 -21.68 -7.53 17.72
N SER A 49 -20.98 -6.41 17.97
CA SER A 49 -21.55 -5.14 18.44
C SER A 49 -21.43 -4.02 17.39
N PRO A 50 -22.20 -4.11 16.29
CA PRO A 50 -22.01 -3.28 15.09
C PRO A 50 -22.27 -1.78 15.30
N ALA A 51 -23.05 -1.39 16.30
CA ALA A 51 -23.28 0.02 16.63
C ALA A 51 -21.98 0.69 17.13
N ILE A 52 -21.37 0.11 18.17
CA ILE A 52 -20.12 0.61 18.75
C ILE A 52 -18.98 0.50 17.73
N LEU A 53 -18.90 -0.61 16.98
CA LEU A 53 -17.93 -0.77 15.90
C LEU A 53 -18.05 0.37 14.85
N LYS A 54 -19.28 0.70 14.42
CA LYS A 54 -19.52 1.79 13.48
C LYS A 54 -19.11 3.14 14.07
N GLU A 55 -19.52 3.46 15.29
CA GLU A 55 -19.15 4.71 15.96
C GLU A 55 -17.63 4.85 16.10
N CYS A 56 -16.91 3.77 16.43
CA CYS A 56 -15.45 3.76 16.43
C CYS A 56 -14.87 4.01 15.03
N CYS A 57 -15.43 3.42 13.97
CA CYS A 57 -14.97 3.65 12.60
C CYS A 57 -15.25 5.07 12.09
N ASP A 58 -16.42 5.63 12.40
CA ASP A 58 -16.79 7.01 12.05
C ASP A 58 -15.86 8.03 12.77
N GLU A 59 -15.49 7.77 14.03
CA GLU A 59 -14.54 8.60 14.77
C GLU A 59 -13.08 8.42 14.30
N LEU A 60 -12.65 7.19 13.99
CA LEU A 60 -11.32 6.93 13.40
C LEU A 60 -11.16 7.65 12.06
N TYR A 61 -12.23 7.69 11.25
CA TYR A 61 -12.29 8.47 10.01
C TYR A 61 -12.12 9.97 10.29
N ALA A 62 -12.91 10.54 11.22
CA ALA A 62 -12.79 11.95 11.59
C ALA A 62 -11.37 12.34 12.06
N ARG A 63 -10.67 11.42 12.74
CA ARG A 63 -9.32 11.63 13.28
C ARG A 63 -8.17 11.34 12.32
N GLN A 64 -8.41 10.82 11.10
CA GLN A 64 -7.33 10.56 10.13
C GLN A 64 -6.57 11.85 9.73
N HIS A 65 -7.23 13.01 9.88
CA HIS A 65 -6.68 14.34 9.66
C HIS A 65 -5.86 14.89 10.85
N ALA A 66 -5.97 14.31 12.05
CA ALA A 66 -5.47 14.86 13.32
C ALA A 66 -4.06 14.38 13.73
N GLY A 67 -3.25 13.92 12.78
CA GLY A 67 -1.89 13.40 13.06
C GLY A 67 -1.83 11.94 13.52
N ALA A 68 -2.97 11.22 13.48
CA ALA A 68 -3.01 9.79 13.72
C ALA A 68 -2.12 9.00 12.73
N SER A 69 -1.53 7.89 13.19
CA SER A 69 -0.75 6.99 12.33
C SER A 69 -1.66 6.33 11.30
N LYS A 70 -1.70 6.88 10.08
CA LYS A 70 -2.53 6.35 8.97
C LYS A 70 -2.27 4.87 8.69
N LEU A 71 -1.02 4.42 8.84
CA LEU A 71 -0.64 3.01 8.77
C LEU A 71 -1.38 2.13 9.80
N THR A 72 -1.56 2.62 11.03
CA THR A 72 -2.21 1.88 12.11
C THR A 72 -3.72 1.77 11.87
N ILE A 73 -4.36 2.83 11.38
CA ILE A 73 -5.78 2.78 10.99
C ILE A 73 -5.96 1.91 9.73
N LEU A 74 -4.99 1.91 8.81
CA LEU A 74 -4.99 1.03 7.64
C LEU A 74 -4.91 -0.46 8.04
N GLU A 75 -3.93 -0.84 8.88
CA GLU A 75 -3.81 -2.20 9.42
C GLU A 75 -5.10 -2.61 10.16
N LEU A 76 -5.72 -1.70 10.92
CA LEU A 76 -7.00 -1.95 11.59
C LEU A 76 -8.15 -2.18 10.60
N SER A 77 -8.27 -1.32 9.58
CA SER A 77 -9.35 -1.40 8.58
C SER A 77 -9.31 -2.71 7.80
N GLY A 78 -8.12 -3.26 7.53
CA GLY A 78 -7.96 -4.59 6.95
C GLY A 78 -8.38 -5.73 7.89
N LEU A 79 -8.07 -5.64 9.19
CA LEU A 79 -8.50 -6.62 10.19
C LEU A 79 -10.03 -6.64 10.36
N LEU A 80 -10.64 -5.46 10.45
CA LEU A 80 -12.08 -5.24 10.64
C LEU A 80 -12.90 -5.32 9.33
N LYS A 81 -12.26 -5.64 8.20
CA LYS A 81 -12.86 -5.70 6.84
C LYS A 81 -13.62 -4.41 6.44
N GLN A 82 -13.17 -3.26 6.94
CA GLN A 82 -13.77 -1.96 6.66
C GLN A 82 -13.23 -1.41 5.34
N ASP A 83 -13.61 -2.03 4.22
CA ASP A 83 -13.10 -1.71 2.88
C ASP A 83 -13.29 -0.24 2.48
N SER A 84 -14.35 0.43 2.98
CA SER A 84 -14.59 1.85 2.80
C SER A 84 -13.52 2.71 3.48
N LEU A 85 -13.29 2.49 4.78
CA LEU A 85 -12.26 3.17 5.57
C LEU A 85 -10.85 2.88 5.01
N ARG A 86 -10.57 1.62 4.68
CA ARG A 86 -9.32 1.18 4.04
C ARG A 86 -9.08 1.94 2.74
N LYS A 87 -10.10 2.05 1.89
CA LYS A 87 -10.04 2.78 0.62
C LYS A 87 -9.74 4.26 0.82
N THR A 88 -10.44 4.96 1.73
CA THR A 88 -10.20 6.40 1.94
C THR A 88 -8.80 6.67 2.50
N ILE A 89 -8.30 5.82 3.41
CA ILE A 89 -6.93 5.95 3.91
C ILE A 89 -5.91 5.76 2.77
N LEU A 90 -6.11 4.80 1.87
CA LEU A 90 -5.27 4.62 0.69
C LEU A 90 -5.39 5.80 -0.31
N GLU A 91 -6.57 6.42 -0.44
CA GLU A 91 -6.78 7.64 -1.24
C GLU A 91 -5.99 8.84 -0.68
N GLU A 92 -5.91 9.01 0.64
CA GLU A 92 -5.07 10.04 1.26
C GLU A 92 -3.56 9.71 1.23
N MET A 93 -3.20 8.43 1.31
CA MET A 93 -1.79 8.00 1.31
C MET A 93 -1.18 8.01 -0.09
N GLY A 94 -1.99 7.87 -1.15
CA GLY A 94 -1.54 7.82 -2.55
C GLY A 94 -0.71 9.03 -2.99
N PRO A 95 -1.20 10.28 -2.82
CA PRO A 95 -0.43 11.50 -3.11
C PRO A 95 0.85 11.64 -2.30
N LEU A 96 0.88 11.12 -1.06
CA LEU A 96 2.04 11.17 -0.18
C LEU A 96 3.10 10.13 -0.54
N ALA A 97 2.75 9.06 -1.24
CA ALA A 97 3.64 7.93 -1.54
C ALA A 97 4.93 8.30 -2.28
N MET A 98 4.95 9.43 -3.00
CA MET A 98 6.13 9.91 -3.72
C MET A 98 7.06 10.81 -2.88
N THR A 99 6.69 11.20 -1.65
CA THR A 99 7.53 12.07 -0.81
C THR A 99 8.58 11.28 -0.02
N ASN A 100 9.77 11.88 0.15
CA ASN A 100 10.88 11.28 0.89
C ASN A 100 10.54 11.04 2.38
N GLU A 101 9.67 11.86 2.97
CA GLU A 101 9.22 11.76 4.36
C GLU A 101 8.27 10.58 4.58
N PHE A 102 7.47 10.22 3.57
CA PHE A 102 6.47 9.16 3.64
C PHE A 102 7.00 7.79 3.20
N TYR A 103 8.03 7.76 2.35
CA TYR A 103 8.67 6.53 1.88
C TYR A 103 9.14 5.55 3.00
N PRO A 104 9.62 5.99 4.18
CA PRO A 104 9.83 5.12 5.35
C PRO A 104 8.57 4.37 5.82
N LEU A 105 7.38 4.99 5.73
CA LEU A 105 6.11 4.38 6.09
C LEU A 105 5.68 3.34 5.05
N LEU A 106 5.93 3.58 3.76
CA LEU A 106 5.64 2.62 2.70
C LEU A 106 6.31 1.26 2.94
N ARG A 107 7.56 1.25 3.40
CA ARG A 107 8.30 0.00 3.71
C ARG A 107 7.63 -0.86 4.80
N ARG A 108 6.67 -0.33 5.55
CA ARG A 108 5.90 -1.03 6.60
C ARG A 108 4.54 -1.56 6.11
N LEU A 109 4.10 -1.21 4.90
CA LEU A 109 2.85 -1.71 4.32
C LEU A 109 2.90 -3.22 4.03
N SER A 110 1.74 -3.86 4.04
CA SER A 110 1.59 -5.18 3.41
C SER A 110 1.76 -5.07 1.89
N LEU A 111 2.03 -6.20 1.23
CA LEU A 111 2.16 -6.23 -0.23
C LEU A 111 0.84 -5.86 -0.91
N ASP A 112 -0.30 -6.25 -0.33
CA ASP A 112 -1.64 -5.99 -0.86
C ASP A 112 -2.08 -4.54 -0.65
N ASP A 113 -1.77 -3.94 0.52
CA ASP A 113 -2.01 -2.51 0.75
C ASP A 113 -1.18 -1.64 -0.19
N PHE A 114 0.09 -2.01 -0.44
CA PHE A 114 0.92 -1.31 -1.43
C PHE A 114 0.37 -1.50 -2.87
N LYS A 115 -0.09 -2.71 -3.22
CA LYS A 115 -0.71 -3.03 -4.52
C LYS A 115 -1.97 -2.21 -4.78
N ASP A 116 -2.79 -1.99 -3.77
CA ASP A 116 -3.99 -1.16 -3.85
C ASP A 116 -3.63 0.35 -3.84
N LEU A 117 -2.64 0.76 -3.04
CA LEU A 117 -2.14 2.14 -2.98
C LEU A 117 -1.72 2.67 -4.36
N LEU A 118 -1.09 1.84 -5.20
CA LEU A 118 -0.68 2.17 -6.58
C LEU A 118 -1.83 2.66 -7.47
N ARG A 119 -3.11 2.44 -7.11
CA ARG A 119 -4.26 3.00 -7.84
C ARG A 119 -4.47 4.49 -7.57
N PHE A 120 -4.02 4.99 -6.42
CA PHE A 120 -4.24 6.33 -5.90
C PHE A 120 -3.00 7.23 -5.96
N VAL A 121 -1.82 6.66 -6.20
CA VAL A 121 -0.60 7.43 -6.51
C VAL A 121 -0.85 8.30 -7.76
N PRO A 122 -0.48 9.60 -7.75
CA PRO A 122 -0.64 10.49 -8.89
C PRO A 122 -0.04 9.96 -10.20
N ARG A 123 -0.62 10.41 -11.31
CA ARG A 123 -0.22 10.04 -12.69
C ARG A 123 0.52 11.19 -13.38
N SER A 124 1.39 11.85 -12.61
CA SER A 124 2.19 13.02 -13.02
C SER A 124 3.22 12.64 -14.08
N ASP A 125 4.12 11.72 -13.75
CA ASP A 125 4.98 11.03 -14.71
C ASP A 125 4.46 9.59 -14.89
N PRO A 126 4.32 9.06 -16.12
CA PRO A 126 3.91 7.67 -16.35
C PRO A 126 4.91 6.62 -15.80
N LEU A 127 6.13 7.02 -15.42
CA LEU A 127 7.11 6.19 -14.70
C LEU A 127 7.03 6.32 -13.17
N ASP A 128 6.37 7.32 -12.58
CA ASP A 128 6.31 7.53 -11.12
C ASP A 128 5.94 6.25 -10.37
N ARG A 129 4.83 5.63 -10.78
CA ARG A 129 4.28 4.42 -10.18
C ARG A 129 5.13 3.16 -10.43
N PHE A 130 5.92 3.12 -11.50
CA PHE A 130 6.85 2.03 -11.77
C PHE A 130 8.16 2.20 -10.97
N SER A 131 8.67 3.42 -10.87
CA SER A 131 9.79 3.78 -9.98
C SER A 131 9.47 3.45 -8.53
N LEU A 132 8.28 3.83 -8.05
CA LEU A 132 7.82 3.52 -6.69
C LEU A 132 7.70 2.00 -6.44
N LEU A 133 7.08 1.26 -7.37
CA LEU A 133 6.99 -0.21 -7.32
C LEU A 133 8.38 -0.85 -7.24
N LEU A 134 9.32 -0.42 -8.08
CA LEU A 134 10.68 -0.96 -8.11
C LEU A 134 11.47 -0.63 -6.84
N LYS A 135 11.37 0.61 -6.32
CA LYS A 135 11.94 1.00 -5.02
C LYS A 135 11.45 0.09 -3.88
N PHE A 136 10.13 -0.15 -3.81
CA PHE A 136 9.52 -1.01 -2.78
C PHE A 136 9.84 -2.49 -2.96
N ALA A 137 9.89 -3.00 -4.20
CA ALA A 137 10.18 -4.40 -4.50
C ALA A 137 11.65 -4.78 -4.26
N ALA A 138 12.59 -3.86 -4.50
CA ALA A 138 14.01 -4.01 -4.22
C ALA A 138 14.43 -3.51 -2.81
N GLU A 139 13.47 -3.15 -1.96
CA GLU A 139 13.67 -2.70 -0.57
C GLU A 139 14.66 -1.53 -0.39
N ILE A 140 14.73 -0.64 -1.38
CA ILE A 140 15.66 0.49 -1.41
C ILE A 140 15.46 1.37 -0.16
N ALA A 141 16.55 1.79 0.48
CA ALA A 141 16.48 2.56 1.72
C ALA A 141 15.96 4.01 1.48
N PRO A 142 15.19 4.60 2.42
CA PRO A 142 14.83 6.02 2.36
C PRO A 142 16.05 6.92 2.27
N GLY A 143 15.96 8.00 1.49
CA GLY A 143 17.07 8.94 1.28
C GLY A 143 18.17 8.47 0.32
N VAL A 144 18.06 7.27 -0.27
CA VAL A 144 18.98 6.82 -1.34
C VAL A 144 18.55 7.39 -2.70
N ASP A 145 19.49 8.01 -3.40
CA ASP A 145 19.33 8.52 -4.77
C ASP A 145 19.09 7.37 -5.79
N PHE A 146 17.85 6.93 -5.91
CA PHE A 146 17.44 5.99 -6.95
C PHE A 146 16.93 6.72 -8.20
N ASN A 147 17.64 6.53 -9.30
CA ASN A 147 17.25 7.03 -10.63
C ASN A 147 16.99 5.84 -11.58
N ILE A 148 15.81 5.83 -12.20
CA ILE A 148 15.36 4.77 -13.11
C ILE A 148 16.07 4.79 -14.47
N ALA A 149 16.74 5.89 -14.83
CA ALA A 149 17.48 6.06 -16.08
C ALA A 149 18.99 5.74 -15.99
N ARG A 150 19.53 5.40 -14.80
CA ARG A 150 20.90 4.84 -14.69
C ARG A 150 20.90 3.35 -15.03
N ASP A 151 22.01 2.79 -15.48
CA ASP A 151 22.14 1.34 -15.78
C ASP A 151 22.54 0.46 -14.58
N GLU A 152 22.41 0.98 -13.36
CA GLU A 152 22.71 0.24 -12.13
C GLU A 152 21.79 -0.99 -11.97
N VAL A 153 22.35 -2.17 -11.69
CA VAL A 153 21.58 -3.41 -11.46
C VAL A 153 20.69 -3.27 -10.23
N VAL A 154 19.45 -3.78 -10.31
CA VAL A 154 18.47 -3.77 -9.23
C VAL A 154 18.13 -5.20 -8.83
N GLU A 155 18.39 -5.54 -7.58
CA GLU A 155 18.31 -6.91 -7.04
C GLU A 155 17.02 -7.13 -6.23
N ILE A 156 16.22 -8.13 -6.58
CA ILE A 156 15.00 -8.51 -5.85
C ILE A 156 15.25 -9.79 -5.04
N LYS A 157 15.12 -9.67 -3.70
CA LYS A 157 15.51 -10.71 -2.73
C LYS A 157 14.36 -11.55 -2.17
N ALA A 158 13.12 -11.12 -2.38
CA ALA A 158 11.94 -11.79 -1.86
C ALA A 158 11.00 -12.24 -3.00
N PRO A 159 10.70 -13.55 -3.15
CA PRO A 159 9.79 -14.04 -4.20
C PRO A 159 8.42 -13.36 -4.17
N ALA A 160 7.89 -13.05 -2.99
CA ALA A 160 6.61 -12.33 -2.85
C ALA A 160 6.67 -10.88 -3.38
N ARG A 161 7.82 -10.19 -3.27
CA ARG A 161 8.02 -8.86 -3.88
C ARG A 161 8.15 -8.95 -5.40
N TYR A 162 8.73 -10.04 -5.92
CA TYR A 162 8.74 -10.31 -7.35
C TYR A 162 7.33 -10.57 -7.91
N GLN A 163 6.51 -11.38 -7.23
CA GLN A 163 5.11 -11.60 -7.61
C GLN A 163 4.31 -10.30 -7.58
N LEU A 164 4.48 -9.48 -6.52
CA LEU A 164 3.89 -8.15 -6.46
C LEU A 164 4.24 -7.29 -7.68
N MET A 165 5.49 -7.33 -8.17
CA MET A 165 5.85 -6.62 -9.39
C MET A 165 5.10 -7.13 -10.63
N ALA A 166 5.05 -8.45 -10.83
CA ALA A 166 4.36 -9.04 -11.97
C ALA A 166 2.86 -8.69 -11.99
N ASP A 167 2.21 -8.77 -10.82
CA ASP A 167 0.81 -8.37 -10.63
C ASP A 167 0.58 -6.87 -10.85
N ALA A 168 1.45 -6.02 -10.29
CA ALA A 168 1.25 -4.57 -10.29
C ALA A 168 1.45 -3.92 -11.67
N VAL A 169 2.20 -4.56 -12.57
CA VAL A 169 2.35 -4.13 -13.99
C VAL A 169 1.00 -3.94 -14.66
N ALA A 170 0.02 -4.83 -14.42
CA ALA A 170 -1.32 -4.70 -14.98
C ALA A 170 -2.08 -3.46 -14.49
N ILE A 171 -1.75 -2.95 -13.29
CA ILE A 171 -2.35 -1.74 -12.70
C ILE A 171 -1.69 -0.48 -13.27
N ILE A 172 -0.35 -0.43 -13.26
CA ILE A 172 0.41 0.79 -13.59
C ILE A 172 0.58 0.99 -15.10
N GLY A 173 0.68 -0.09 -15.89
CA GLY A 173 0.75 -0.07 -17.35
C GLY A 173 -0.55 0.38 -18.05
N SER A 174 -1.49 0.95 -17.31
CA SER A 174 -2.56 1.80 -17.83
C SER A 174 -2.05 3.17 -18.32
N ASP A 175 -0.90 3.63 -17.83
CA ASP A 175 -0.38 4.98 -18.10
C ASP A 175 0.78 5.03 -19.10
N TRP A 176 1.37 3.89 -19.48
CA TRP A 176 2.51 3.78 -20.40
C TRP A 176 2.11 4.03 -21.88
N LYS A 177 1.66 5.24 -22.18
CA LYS A 177 1.21 5.66 -23.52
C LYS A 177 2.35 6.09 -24.46
N PRO A 178 3.41 6.80 -24.02
CA PRO A 178 4.54 7.11 -24.89
C PRO A 178 5.38 5.85 -25.13
N GLU A 179 5.78 5.61 -26.38
CA GLU A 179 6.65 4.48 -26.71
C GLU A 179 7.98 4.52 -25.95
N ALA A 180 8.54 5.72 -25.75
CA ALA A 180 9.73 5.94 -24.94
C ALA A 180 9.60 5.44 -23.48
N VAL A 181 8.39 5.48 -22.89
CA VAL A 181 8.12 4.95 -21.55
C VAL A 181 8.12 3.43 -21.57
N MET A 182 7.45 2.81 -22.56
CA MET A 182 7.47 1.36 -22.72
C MET A 182 8.90 0.84 -22.96
N ASN A 183 9.66 1.51 -23.83
CA ASN A 183 11.06 1.19 -24.10
C ASN A 183 11.97 1.36 -22.86
N CYS A 184 11.73 2.38 -22.02
CA CYS A 184 12.41 2.54 -20.73
C CYS A 184 12.08 1.39 -19.75
N VAL A 185 10.79 1.05 -19.59
CA VAL A 185 10.35 -0.08 -18.74
C VAL A 185 10.92 -1.40 -19.25
N HIS A 186 10.91 -1.63 -20.57
CA HIS A 186 11.54 -2.80 -21.19
C HIS A 186 13.03 -2.87 -20.86
N HIS A 187 13.79 -1.80 -21.08
CA HIS A 187 15.22 -1.75 -20.76
C HIS A 187 15.50 -2.08 -19.29
N VAL A 188 14.75 -1.49 -18.34
CA VAL A 188 14.89 -1.78 -16.90
C VAL A 188 14.59 -3.26 -16.59
N VAL A 189 13.46 -3.79 -17.07
CA VAL A 189 12.99 -5.15 -16.74
C VAL A 189 13.79 -6.25 -17.44
N PHE A 190 14.37 -5.96 -18.61
CA PHE A 190 15.20 -6.92 -19.32
C PHE A 190 16.66 -6.84 -18.87
N ASN A 191 17.24 -5.65 -18.71
CA ASN A 191 18.69 -5.49 -18.56
C ASN A 191 19.15 -5.16 -17.13
N ARG A 192 18.29 -4.58 -16.28
CA ARG A 192 18.69 -4.13 -14.93
C ARG A 192 18.18 -5.01 -13.78
N ILE A 193 16.99 -5.61 -13.89
CA ILE A 193 16.40 -6.40 -12.80
C ILE A 193 16.99 -7.82 -12.76
N ILE A 194 17.53 -8.21 -11.61
CA ILE A 194 18.01 -9.56 -11.30
C ILE A 194 17.29 -10.10 -10.06
N LEU A 195 16.96 -11.39 -10.08
CA LEU A 195 16.42 -12.12 -8.94
C LEU A 195 17.55 -12.88 -8.24
N ASN A 196 17.67 -12.74 -6.92
CA ASN A 196 18.61 -13.50 -6.09
C ASN A 196 17.94 -13.78 -4.75
N TYR A 197 17.51 -15.03 -4.55
CA TYR A 197 16.72 -15.42 -3.38
C TYR A 197 17.57 -16.00 -2.23
N GLY A 198 18.89 -15.75 -2.24
CA GLY A 198 19.82 -16.18 -1.19
C GLY A 198 20.39 -17.60 -1.39
N ASP A 199 20.03 -18.27 -2.47
CA ASP A 199 20.58 -19.54 -2.94
C ASP A 199 21.93 -19.39 -3.68
N GLY A 200 22.36 -18.14 -3.92
CA GLY A 200 23.54 -17.82 -4.74
C GLY A 200 23.27 -17.88 -6.25
N GLY A 201 22.05 -18.20 -6.66
CA GLY A 201 21.61 -18.16 -8.05
C GLY A 201 21.18 -16.75 -8.45
N GLN A 202 21.63 -16.30 -9.62
CA GLN A 202 21.04 -15.13 -10.28
C GLN A 202 20.10 -15.60 -11.38
N ALA A 203 18.82 -15.27 -11.24
CA ALA A 203 17.78 -15.61 -12.21
C ALA A 203 17.22 -14.35 -12.89
N HIS A 204 16.84 -14.50 -14.17
CA HIS A 204 16.18 -13.42 -14.91
C HIS A 204 14.68 -13.35 -14.62
N PRO A 205 14.08 -12.15 -14.62
CA PRO A 205 12.69 -11.93 -14.22
C PRO A 205 11.68 -12.30 -15.31
N LEU A 206 11.65 -13.56 -15.76
CA LEU A 206 10.89 -14.03 -16.94
C LEU A 206 9.37 -13.72 -16.91
N GLN A 207 8.69 -13.90 -15.77
CA GLN A 207 7.24 -13.61 -15.66
C GLN A 207 6.96 -12.10 -15.77
N LEU A 208 7.76 -11.26 -15.09
CA LEU A 208 7.70 -9.80 -15.19
C LEU A 208 7.98 -9.31 -16.62
N ARG A 209 8.99 -9.89 -17.30
CA ARG A 209 9.28 -9.63 -18.73
C ARG A 209 8.06 -9.96 -19.59
N ALA A 210 7.40 -11.11 -19.38
CA ALA A 210 6.21 -11.50 -20.12
C ALA A 210 5.01 -10.56 -19.85
N ALA A 211 4.74 -10.22 -18.58
CA ALA A 211 3.66 -9.31 -18.19
C ALA A 211 3.84 -7.90 -18.79
N VAL A 212 5.08 -7.41 -18.83
CA VAL A 212 5.43 -6.12 -19.46
C VAL A 212 5.21 -6.17 -20.97
N VAL A 213 5.70 -7.21 -21.66
CA VAL A 213 5.49 -7.38 -23.11
C VAL A 213 4.01 -7.49 -23.47
N GLN A 214 3.23 -8.29 -22.74
CA GLN A 214 1.78 -8.40 -22.92
C GLN A 214 1.06 -7.05 -22.71
N THR A 215 1.54 -6.25 -21.76
CA THR A 215 0.99 -4.92 -21.49
C THR A 215 1.32 -3.93 -22.61
N ALA A 216 2.54 -3.96 -23.15
CA ALA A 216 2.96 -3.12 -24.29
C ALA A 216 2.22 -3.51 -25.59
N ASP A 217 2.14 -4.81 -25.90
CA ASP A 217 1.39 -5.36 -27.04
C ASP A 217 -0.09 -4.91 -27.02
N TYR A 218 -0.75 -5.08 -25.86
CA TYR A 218 -2.12 -4.61 -25.66
C TYR A 218 -2.27 -3.09 -25.88
N ARG A 219 -1.27 -2.28 -25.51
CA ARG A 219 -1.30 -0.81 -25.67
C ARG A 219 -1.06 -0.38 -27.11
N LEU A 220 -0.17 -1.07 -27.83
CA LEU A 220 0.16 -0.77 -29.23
C LEU A 220 -0.93 -1.21 -30.21
N HIS A 221 -1.60 -2.34 -29.94
CA HIS A 221 -2.54 -2.96 -30.89
C HIS A 221 -4.04 -2.77 -30.57
N ARG A 222 -4.40 -2.07 -29.48
CA ARG A 222 -5.82 -1.79 -29.11
C ARG A 222 -6.17 -0.35 -28.79
N THR A 223 -5.29 0.63 -29.04
CA THR A 223 -5.68 2.05 -29.09
C THR A 223 -6.55 2.31 -30.33
N PRO A 224 -7.84 2.68 -30.20
CA PRO A 224 -8.67 2.95 -31.38
C PRO A 224 -8.21 4.26 -32.04
N THR A 225 -7.84 4.17 -33.32
CA THR A 225 -7.37 5.31 -34.13
C THR A 225 -8.42 6.42 -34.30
N TRP A 226 -9.69 6.12 -34.01
CA TRP A 226 -10.86 7.02 -34.03
C TRP A 226 -10.86 8.15 -32.97
N ARG A 227 -9.74 8.43 -32.30
CA ARG A 227 -9.56 9.59 -31.40
C ARG A 227 -8.54 10.62 -31.93
N MET A 228 -8.25 10.58 -33.22
CA MET A 228 -7.58 11.67 -33.95
C MET A 228 -8.45 12.12 -35.13
N ALA A 229 -9.51 12.85 -34.80
CA ALA A 229 -10.38 13.62 -35.69
C ALA A 229 -10.93 14.82 -34.91
#